data_AF-A0AA39DWR9-F1
#
_entry.id   AF-A0AA39DWR9-F1
#
_cell.length_a   1.000
_cell.length_b   1.000
_cell.length_c   1.000
_cell.angle_alpha   90.00
_cell.angle_beta   90.00
_cell.angle_gamma   90.00
#
_symmetry.space_group_name_H-M   'P 1'
#
loop_
_entity.id
_entity.type
_entity.pdbx_description
1 polymer ?
#
loop_
_entity_poly.entity_id
_entity_poly.type
_entity_poly.pdbx_seq_one_letter_code
_entity_poly.pdbx_strand_id
1 'polypeptide(L)'
;MNRFIVDNCKNIYLAGYETTAVSAIWCLMLLASNQEWQDRVREDVLQVCKGQSPDANMLRKMKSVCRLPHLYMPFGVGPRACLGQNLAMVELKILLALLLSNFSFSLSPKYRHSPALRLVIEPGNGVHLLVRKLSTSALP
;
A
#
# COMPACT_ATOMS: atom_id res chain seq x y z
N MET A 1 27.26 9.00 -21.62
CA MET A 1 26.68 9.35 -20.31
C MET A 1 25.16 9.43 -20.33
N ASN A 2 24.54 10.27 -21.19
CA ASN A 2 23.09 10.51 -21.19
C ASN A 2 22.23 9.24 -21.39
N ARG A 3 22.62 8.32 -22.27
CA ARG A 3 21.86 7.08 -22.54
C ARG A 3 21.75 6.16 -21.32
N PHE A 4 22.85 6.00 -20.58
CA PHE A 4 22.87 5.18 -19.36
C PHE A 4 21.90 5.72 -18.30
N ILE A 5 21.88 7.04 -18.10
CA ILE A 5 20.96 7.67 -17.14
C ILE A 5 19.52 7.45 -17.58
N VAL A 6 19.21 7.73 -18.85
CA VAL A 6 17.86 7.55 -19.41
C VAL A 6 17.37 6.10 -19.29
N ASP A 7 18.23 5.13 -19.56
CA ASP A 7 17.87 3.71 -19.49
C ASP A 7 17.58 3.27 -18.04
N ASN A 8 18.38 3.75 -17.07
CA ASN A 8 18.09 3.50 -15.65
C ASN A 8 16.79 4.19 -15.19
N CYS A 9 16.54 5.43 -15.62
CA CYS A 9 15.29 6.13 -15.30
C CYS A 9 14.06 5.37 -15.82
N LYS A 10 14.12 4.82 -17.04
CA LYS A 10 13.04 4.00 -17.61
C LYS A 10 12.79 2.74 -16.79
N ASN A 11 13.87 2.04 -16.39
CA ASN A 11 13.78 0.85 -15.56
C ASN A 11 13.15 1.15 -14.20
N ILE A 12 13.58 2.23 -13.54
CA ILE A 12 13.03 2.67 -12.25
C ILE A 12 11.55 3.04 -12.39
N TYR A 13 11.19 3.79 -13.43
CA TYR A 13 9.82 4.21 -13.67
C TYR A 13 8.88 3.01 -13.85
N LEU A 14 9.24 2.07 -14.74
CA LEU A 14 8.43 0.88 -15.00
C LEU A 14 8.29 0.02 -13.74
N ALA A 15 9.41 -0.27 -13.08
CA ALA A 15 9.42 -1.09 -11.86
C ALA A 15 8.60 -0.45 -10.74
N GLY A 16 8.74 0.86 -10.51
CA GLY A 16 8.05 1.58 -9.44
C GLY A 16 6.55 1.73 -9.69
N TYR A 17 6.14 2.03 -10.93
CA TYR A 17 4.73 2.26 -11.26
C TYR A 17 3.88 0.98 -11.09
N GLU A 18 4.28 -0.11 -11.74
CA GLU A 18 3.46 -1.33 -11.78
C GLU A 18 3.46 -2.06 -10.44
N THR A 19 4.63 -2.21 -9.79
CA THR A 19 4.74 -3.01 -8.56
C THR A 19 4.06 -2.34 -7.36
N THR A 20 4.21 -1.02 -7.18
CA THR A 20 3.59 -0.30 -6.07
C THR A 20 2.07 -0.28 -6.22
N ALA A 21 1.56 -0.03 -7.43
CA ALA A 21 0.12 -0.01 -7.70
C ALA A 21 -0.53 -1.36 -7.40
N VAL A 22 0.07 -2.46 -7.89
CA VAL A 22 -0.44 -3.82 -7.64
C VAL A 22 -0.37 -4.18 -6.16
N SER A 23 0.71 -3.79 -5.46
CA SER A 23 0.84 -3.99 -4.02
C SER A 23 -0.25 -3.25 -3.23
N ALA A 24 -0.56 -2.00 -3.61
CA ALA A 24 -1.63 -1.22 -3.01
C ALA A 24 -3.00 -1.88 -3.23
N ILE A 25 -3.27 -2.38 -4.44
CA ILE A 25 -4.52 -3.08 -4.77
C ILE A 25 -4.68 -4.34 -3.89
N TRP A 26 -3.65 -5.17 -3.79
CA TRP A 26 -3.70 -6.35 -2.92
C TRP A 26 -3.87 -5.99 -1.45
N CYS A 27 -3.19 -4.93 -0.99
CA CYS A 27 -3.34 -4.44 0.38
C CYS A 27 -4.78 -4.01 0.67
N LEU A 28 -5.39 -3.20 -0.21
CA LEU A 28 -6.78 -2.77 -0.06
C LEU A 28 -7.75 -3.95 -0.12
N MET A 29 -7.52 -4.92 -1.01
CA MET A 29 -8.31 -6.16 -1.08
C MET A 29 -8.24 -6.94 0.24
N LEU A 30 -7.03 -7.11 0.80
CA LEU A 30 -6.82 -7.82 2.06
C LEU A 30 -7.48 -7.09 3.23
N LEU A 31 -7.33 -5.77 3.33
CA LEU A 31 -8.00 -4.95 4.35
C LEU A 31 -9.52 -4.99 4.21
N ALA A 32 -10.05 -4.97 2.98
CA ALA A 32 -11.48 -5.09 2.72
C ALA A 32 -12.04 -6.46 3.11
N SER A 33 -11.22 -7.51 3.01
CA SER A 33 -11.57 -8.88 3.41
C SER A 33 -11.42 -9.12 4.91
N ASN A 34 -10.60 -8.31 5.59
CA ASN A 34 -10.25 -8.46 7.00
C ASN A 34 -10.50 -7.15 7.77
N GLN A 35 -11.76 -6.90 8.14
CA GLN A 35 -12.18 -5.65 8.77
C GLN A 35 -11.43 -5.36 10.07
N GLU A 36 -11.15 -6.40 10.88
CA GLU A 36 -10.35 -6.25 12.11
C GLU A 36 -8.96 -5.64 11.83
N TRP A 37 -8.29 -6.08 10.77
CA TRP A 37 -6.99 -5.52 10.38
C TRP A 37 -7.14 -4.11 9.80
N GLN A 38 -8.21 -3.84 9.07
CA GLN A 38 -8.54 -2.50 8.59
C GLN A 38 -8.71 -1.51 9.74
N ASP A 39 -9.41 -1.91 10.79
CA ASP A 39 -9.67 -1.08 11.97
C ASP A 39 -8.38 -0.85 12.78
N ARG A 40 -7.58 -1.90 13.01
CA ARG A 40 -6.28 -1.78 13.68
C ARG A 40 -5.33 -0.84 12.94
N VAL A 41 -5.20 -0.98 11.62
CA VAL A 41 -4.34 -0.08 10.83
C VAL A 41 -4.89 1.34 10.79
N ARG A 42 -6.22 1.50 10.72
CA ARG A 42 -6.87 2.82 10.80
C ARG A 42 -6.59 3.50 12.12
N GLU A 43 -6.72 2.80 13.24
CA GLU A 43 -6.43 3.36 14.57
C GLU A 43 -4.98 3.82 14.68
N ASP A 44 -4.04 3.00 14.24
CA ASP A 44 -2.62 3.37 14.17
C ASP A 44 -2.38 4.62 13.31
N VAL A 45 -3.02 4.71 12.14
CA VAL A 45 -2.95 5.89 11.26
C VAL A 45 -3.51 7.13 11.95
N LEU A 46 -4.70 7.04 12.56
CA LEU A 46 -5.35 8.16 13.24
C LEU A 46 -4.53 8.65 14.43
N GLN A 47 -3.95 7.72 15.21
CA GLN A 47 -3.08 8.05 16.34
C GLN A 47 -1.80 8.79 15.89
N VAL A 48 -1.22 8.36 14.78
CA VAL A 48 0.04 8.94 14.26
C VAL A 48 -0.21 10.27 13.55
N CYS A 49 -1.23 10.36 12.70
CA CYS A 49 -1.51 11.52 11.85
C CYS A 49 -2.33 12.60 12.57
N LYS A 50 -3.16 12.25 13.56
CA LYS A 50 -4.01 13.20 14.31
C LYS A 50 -4.81 14.17 13.42
N GLY A 51 -5.34 13.66 12.31
CA GLY A 51 -6.09 14.45 11.33
C GLY A 51 -5.24 15.33 10.39
N GLN A 52 -3.91 15.29 10.49
CA GLN A 52 -3.00 15.99 9.58
C GLN A 52 -2.57 15.10 8.40
N SER A 53 -2.09 15.73 7.33
CA SER A 53 -1.44 15.00 6.23
C SER A 53 -0.15 14.32 6.74
N PRO A 54 0.12 13.05 6.37
CA PRO A 54 1.31 12.33 6.83
C PRO A 54 2.61 13.02 6.39
N ASP A 55 3.51 13.27 7.35
CA ASP A 55 4.89 13.72 7.09
C ASP A 55 5.91 12.58 7.22
N ALA A 56 7.17 12.82 6.86
CA ALA A 56 8.23 11.82 6.93
C ALA A 56 8.44 11.22 8.35
N ASN A 57 8.27 12.02 9.41
CA ASN A 57 8.43 11.56 10.79
C ASN A 57 7.26 10.67 11.24
N MET A 58 6.04 11.01 10.81
CA MET A 58 4.83 10.23 11.02
C MET A 58 4.93 8.87 10.31
N LEU A 59 5.36 8.85 9.05
CA LEU A 59 5.50 7.62 8.27
C LEU A 59 6.48 6.62 8.92
N ARG A 60 7.53 7.10 9.58
CA ARG A 60 8.47 6.26 10.34
C ARG A 60 7.83 5.60 11.57
N LYS A 61 6.78 6.20 12.14
CA LYS A 61 6.08 5.70 13.34
C LYS A 61 4.99 4.67 13.02
N MET A 62 4.52 4.59 11.77
CA MET A 62 3.53 3.60 11.33
C MET A 62 4.16 2.19 11.23
N LYS A 63 3.99 1.38 12.29
CA LYS A 63 4.58 0.04 12.43
C LYS A 63 3.65 -1.12 12.04
N SER A 64 2.33 -0.93 12.06
CA SER A 64 1.33 -1.98 11.74
C SER A 64 1.27 -2.37 10.27
N VAL A 65 1.64 -1.46 9.36
CA VAL A 65 1.46 -1.67 7.90
C VAL A 65 2.34 -2.81 7.36
N CYS A 66 3.42 -3.21 8.04
CA CYS A 66 4.27 -4.36 7.65
C CYS A 66 4.99 -4.91 8.89
N ARG A 67 4.54 -6.03 9.48
CA ARG A 67 5.11 -6.51 10.75
C ARG A 67 5.45 -8.01 10.79
N LEU A 68 6.30 -8.49 9.88
CA LEU A 68 6.96 -9.82 10.01
C LEU A 68 8.38 -9.83 9.42
N PRO A 69 9.41 -9.38 10.18
CA PRO A 69 10.80 -9.49 9.76
C PRO A 69 11.21 -10.97 9.61
N HIS A 70 12.00 -11.29 8.59
CA HIS A 70 12.59 -12.62 8.30
C HIS A 70 11.66 -13.72 7.77
N LEU A 71 10.35 -13.67 8.02
CA LEU A 71 9.39 -14.60 7.41
C LEU A 71 8.82 -14.05 6.10
N TYR A 72 8.85 -12.74 5.92
CA TYR A 72 8.34 -12.04 4.74
C TYR A 72 9.39 -11.05 4.23
N MET A 73 9.92 -11.28 3.02
CA MET A 73 11.00 -10.49 2.42
C MET A 73 10.59 -9.92 1.04
N PRO A 74 9.56 -9.07 0.95
CA PRO A 74 9.00 -8.60 -0.33
C PRO A 74 9.97 -7.72 -1.13
N PHE A 75 10.99 -7.16 -0.48
CA PHE A 75 12.01 -6.32 -1.11
C PHE A 75 13.37 -7.03 -1.24
N GLY A 76 13.45 -8.33 -0.93
CA GLY A 76 14.72 -9.06 -0.86
C GLY A 76 15.61 -8.63 0.31
N VAL A 77 16.86 -9.10 0.29
CA VAL A 77 17.87 -8.85 1.34
C VAL A 77 19.27 -8.73 0.73
N GLY A 78 20.15 -7.96 1.39
CA GLY A 78 21.54 -7.81 0.99
C GLY A 78 21.78 -6.78 -0.14
N PRO A 79 22.92 -6.85 -0.86
CA PRO A 79 23.33 -5.83 -1.83
C PRO A 79 22.42 -5.77 -3.08
N ARG A 80 21.52 -6.73 -3.24
CA ARG A 80 20.52 -6.80 -4.32
C ARG A 80 19.09 -6.61 -3.81
N ALA A 81 18.92 -6.09 -2.59
CA ALA A 81 17.61 -5.65 -2.13
C ALA A 81 17.04 -4.56 -3.05
N CYS A 82 15.72 -4.43 -3.05
CA CYS A 82 15.00 -3.51 -3.92
C CYS A 82 15.48 -2.07 -3.69
N LEU A 83 16.07 -1.47 -4.73
CA LEU A 83 16.50 -0.08 -4.72
C LEU A 83 15.34 0.88 -4.37
N GLY A 84 14.13 0.51 -4.79
CA GLY A 84 12.90 1.27 -4.56
C GLY A 84 12.23 1.03 -3.21
N GLN A 85 12.78 0.22 -2.30
CA GLN A 85 12.11 -0.16 -1.04
C GLN A 85 11.62 1.04 -0.24
N ASN A 86 12.48 2.04 -0.03
CA ASN A 86 12.11 3.21 0.77
C ASN A 86 11.01 4.04 0.09
N LEU A 87 11.09 4.21 -1.24
CA LEU A 87 10.10 4.93 -2.01
C LEU A 87 8.74 4.21 -1.98
N ALA A 88 8.72 2.90 -2.27
CA ALA A 88 7.51 2.08 -2.25
C ALA A 88 6.83 2.09 -0.87
N MET A 89 7.62 2.01 0.21
CA MET A 89 7.08 2.08 1.57
C MET A 89 6.49 3.44 1.91
N VAL A 90 7.10 4.54 1.44
CA VAL A 90 6.55 5.89 1.60
C VAL A 90 5.25 6.04 0.83
N GLU A 91 5.23 5.66 -0.46
CA GLU A 91 4.05 5.72 -1.32
C GLU A 91 2.88 4.94 -0.72
N LEU A 92 3.11 3.68 -0.33
CA LEU A 92 2.08 2.83 0.29
C LEU A 92 1.58 3.41 1.61
N LYS A 93 2.46 3.88 2.49
CA LYS A 93 2.05 4.43 3.78
C LYS A 93 1.25 5.72 3.62
N ILE A 94 1.64 6.62 2.73
CA ILE A 94 0.88 7.85 2.45
C ILE A 94 -0.49 7.48 1.89
N LEU A 95 -0.54 6.62 0.88
CA LEU A 95 -1.78 6.18 0.25
C LEU A 95 -2.74 5.56 1.27
N LEU A 96 -2.27 4.58 2.04
CA LEU A 96 -3.08 3.90 3.05
C LEU A 96 -3.52 4.85 4.16
N ALA A 97 -2.65 5.76 4.62
CA ALA A 97 -3.01 6.72 5.65
C ALA A 97 -4.14 7.66 5.19
N LEU A 98 -4.07 8.17 3.95
CA LEU A 98 -5.11 9.05 3.41
C LEU A 98 -6.42 8.30 3.18
N LEU A 99 -6.35 7.08 2.65
CA LEU A 99 -7.52 6.26 2.37
C LEU A 99 -8.22 5.80 3.65
N LEU A 100 -7.48 5.24 4.62
CA LEU A 100 -8.07 4.69 5.85
C LEU A 100 -8.59 5.78 6.80
N SER A 101 -8.04 6.99 6.75
CA SER A 101 -8.55 8.12 7.53
C SER A 101 -9.93 8.60 7.06
N ASN A 102 -10.27 8.38 5.79
CA ASN A 102 -11.48 8.96 5.17
C ASN A 102 -12.49 7.91 4.71
N PHE A 103 -12.07 6.66 4.54
CA PHE A 103 -12.87 5.62 3.92
C PHE A 103 -12.79 4.28 4.68
N SER A 104 -13.87 3.51 4.56
CA SER A 104 -13.93 2.10 4.88
C SER A 104 -14.22 1.30 3.61
N PHE A 105 -13.58 0.13 3.52
CA PHE A 105 -13.62 -0.73 2.34
C PHE A 105 -14.22 -2.09 2.71
N SER A 106 -15.07 -2.64 1.85
CA SER A 106 -15.48 -4.05 1.92
C SER A 106 -15.46 -4.68 0.53
N LEU A 107 -15.32 -6.00 0.46
CA LEU A 107 -15.38 -6.70 -0.82
C LEU A 107 -16.78 -6.63 -1.41
N SER A 108 -16.86 -6.32 -2.71
CA SER A 108 -18.12 -6.44 -3.45
C SER A 108 -18.48 -7.92 -3.63
N PRO A 109 -19.78 -8.28 -3.60
CA PRO A 109 -20.23 -9.62 -4.01
C PRO A 109 -19.83 -10.00 -5.45
N LYS A 110 -19.51 -9.01 -6.29
CA LYS A 110 -19.04 -9.22 -7.68
C LYS A 110 -17.55 -9.57 -7.76
N TYR A 111 -16.79 -9.43 -6.67
CA TYR A 111 -15.38 -9.73 -6.68
C TYR A 111 -15.14 -11.23 -6.90
N ARG A 112 -14.32 -11.55 -7.90
CA ARG A 112 -13.88 -12.91 -8.20
C ARG A 112 -12.38 -13.01 -8.05
N HIS A 113 -11.93 -13.68 -7.00
CA HIS A 113 -10.50 -13.89 -6.76
C HIS A 113 -9.88 -14.71 -7.90
N SER A 114 -8.92 -14.12 -8.60
CA SER A 114 -8.25 -14.74 -9.75
C SER A 114 -6.85 -14.13 -9.94
N PRO A 115 -5.84 -14.50 -9.14
CA PRO A 115 -4.46 -14.06 -9.35
C PRO A 115 -3.96 -14.51 -10.72
N ALA A 116 -3.31 -13.60 -11.45
CA ALA A 116 -2.69 -13.88 -12.74
C ALA A 116 -1.23 -13.40 -12.72
N LEU A 117 -0.33 -14.19 -13.29
CA LEU A 117 1.06 -13.79 -13.51
C LEU A 117 1.17 -13.18 -14.90
N ARG A 118 1.47 -11.88 -14.97
CA ARG A 118 1.87 -11.21 -16.22
C ARG A 118 3.33 -10.79 -16.10
N LEU A 119 3.60 -9.62 -15.51
CA LEU A 119 4.94 -9.25 -15.05
C LEU A 119 5.07 -9.42 -13.54
N VAL A 120 4.03 -9.02 -12.82
CA VAL A 120 3.82 -9.24 -11.39
C VAL A 120 2.57 -10.10 -11.18
N ILE A 121 2.38 -10.60 -9.95
CA ILE A 121 1.13 -11.27 -9.58
C ILE A 121 0.08 -10.19 -9.35
N GLU A 122 -0.91 -10.12 -10.23
CA GLU A 122 -1.97 -9.12 -10.20
C GLU A 122 -3.38 -9.75 -10.20
N PRO A 123 -4.44 -8.99 -9.85
CA PRO A 123 -5.80 -9.48 -9.94
C PRO A 123 -6.27 -9.55 -11.40
N GLY A 124 -6.43 -10.75 -11.95
CA GLY A 124 -6.78 -10.96 -13.36
C GLY A 124 -8.12 -10.35 -13.80
N ASN A 125 -9.08 -10.23 -12.87
CA ASN A 125 -10.38 -9.58 -13.09
C ASN A 125 -10.52 -8.25 -12.34
N GLY A 126 -9.43 -7.69 -11.82
CA GLY A 126 -9.46 -6.54 -10.92
C GLY A 126 -9.98 -6.87 -9.51
N VAL A 127 -10.06 -5.83 -8.66
CA VAL A 127 -10.63 -5.91 -7.31
C VAL A 127 -11.81 -4.97 -7.22
N HIS A 128 -13.00 -5.53 -7.01
CA HIS A 128 -14.23 -4.75 -6.84
C HIS A 128 -14.48 -4.51 -5.36
N LEU A 129 -14.31 -3.26 -4.93
CA LEU A 129 -14.55 -2.83 -3.55
C LEU A 129 -15.82 -2.00 -3.45
N LEU A 130 -16.54 -2.16 -2.35
CA LEU A 130 -17.52 -1.21 -1.87
C LEU A 130 -16.80 -0.22 -0.97
N VAL A 131 -16.95 1.08 -1.27
CA VAL A 131 -16.28 2.16 -0.54
C VAL A 131 -17.33 2.97 0.20
N ARG A 132 -17.11 3.16 1.50
CA ARG A 132 -17.94 4.01 2.36
C ARG A 132 -17.10 5.18 2.86
N LYS A 133 -17.54 6.41 2.61
CA LYS A 133 -16.93 7.59 3.24
C LYS A 133 -17.26 7.61 4.73
N LEU A 134 -16.26 7.85 5.57
CA LEU A 134 -16.44 8.03 7.01
C LEU A 134 -16.85 9.48 7.27
N SER A 135 -17.89 9.68 8.10
CA SER A 135 -18.33 11.02 8.49
C SER A 135 -17.32 11.65 9.43
N THR A 136 -16.87 12.87 9.12
CA THR A 136 -15.87 13.67 9.85
C THR A 136 -16.37 14.20 11.21
N SER A 137 -17.30 13.50 11.88
CA SER A 137 -17.96 13.96 13.11
C SER A 137 -17.53 13.21 14.38
N ALA A 138 -16.39 12.54 14.36
CA ALA A 138 -15.87 11.79 15.50
C ALA A 138 -14.35 11.91 15.66
N LEU A 139 -13.79 13.11 15.45
CA LEU A 139 -12.56 13.48 16.14
C LEU A 139 -12.97 14.27 17.40
N PRO A 140 -12.68 13.79 18.61
CA PRO A 140 -12.67 14.64 19.79
C PRO A 140 -11.58 15.73 19.70
#